data_AF-A0ABD1SHS8-F1
#
_entry.id   AF-A0ABD1SHS8-F1
#
_cell.length_a   1.000
_cell.length_b   1.000
_cell.length_c   1.000
_cell.angle_alpha   90.00
_cell.angle_beta   90.00
_cell.angle_gamma   90.00
#
_symmetry.space_group_name_H-M   'P 1'
#
loop_
_entity.id
_entity.type
_entity.pdbx_description
1 polymer ?
#
loop_
_entity_poly.entity_id
_entity_poly.type
_entity_poly.pdbx_seq_one_letter_code
_entity_poly.pdbx_strand_id
1 'polypeptide(L)'
;MAALISCHHYSSLQLATAHKIIDRKIPSKSIGFVPSVNSAFSRQFKPLCSSQNTPPSQQRNRRSSIKECAISLALAVGLITGVPALEGAGEAKANAVAIAPALPDVSVLISGPPIKDPGALLRNALPIDNKAIREVQKPLEDITESLKVSGQKALDSVERNVRQASRALKQGRTLIVGGLAKSKIDDGIELLNKLEAGLDELQKIVEDKNRDAVAPKQKELLNYVGGVEEDMVDGFPYEVPEEYKNMPLLKGRATVDMKVKVKDNPNLNECVFRIVLDGYNAPVTAGNFVDLVERHFYDGMEIQRADGFVVQTGDPEGPAEGFIDPSTEKTRTIPLEIMVNGEKAPFYGETLEELGLYKAQTKLPFNAFGTMAMAREEFENNSASSQVFWLLKESELTPSNANILDGRYSVFGYVTENEDFLADLKVGDVIESVQVVAGLDNLANPSYKIAG
;
A
#
# COMPACT_ATOMS: atom_id res chain seq x y z
N MET A 1 58.23 13.66 -9.11
CA MET A 1 59.37 13.68 -8.16
C MET A 1 58.82 13.77 -6.75
N ALA A 2 59.51 13.21 -5.76
CA ALA A 2 59.06 13.23 -4.36
C ALA A 2 59.87 14.25 -3.53
N ALA A 3 59.18 15.03 -2.70
CA ALA A 3 59.70 15.89 -1.62
C ALA A 3 58.51 16.53 -0.88
N LEU A 4 58.53 16.83 0.44
CA LEU A 4 59.44 16.45 1.54
C LEU A 4 58.67 16.62 2.90
N ILE A 5 58.78 15.63 3.80
CA ILE A 5 59.05 15.74 5.27
C ILE A 5 58.35 16.87 6.07
N SER A 6 57.34 16.57 6.92
CA SER A 6 57.39 16.37 8.41
C SER A 6 57.43 17.66 9.27
N CYS A 7 57.03 17.76 10.55
CA CYS A 7 56.37 16.86 11.55
C CYS A 7 55.49 17.76 12.50
N HIS A 8 55.00 17.45 13.73
CA HIS A 8 55.12 16.38 14.76
C HIS A 8 53.78 16.32 15.57
N HIS A 9 53.40 15.25 16.30
CA HIS A 9 53.60 14.99 17.76
C HIS A 9 53.41 16.20 18.73
N TYR A 10 52.75 16.09 19.90
CA TYR A 10 52.03 14.97 20.59
C TYR A 10 50.86 15.53 21.46
N SER A 11 50.03 14.66 22.05
CA SER A 11 48.81 14.99 22.83
C SER A 11 49.03 15.44 24.29
N SER A 12 48.07 16.16 24.90
CA SER A 12 47.18 15.62 25.98
C SER A 12 46.40 16.67 26.83
N LEU A 13 45.33 16.19 27.50
CA LEU A 13 44.67 16.67 28.75
C LEU A 13 43.86 18.00 28.79
N GLN A 14 42.55 17.83 29.09
CA GLN A 14 41.69 18.44 30.15
C GLN A 14 42.16 19.76 30.84
N LEU A 15 41.30 20.72 31.23
CA LEU A 15 40.07 20.57 32.05
C LEU A 15 39.20 21.87 32.14
N ALA A 16 37.86 21.75 32.05
CA ALA A 16 36.74 22.52 32.67
C ALA A 16 36.62 24.08 32.79
N THR A 17 35.36 24.51 33.06
CA THR A 17 34.85 25.77 33.68
C THR A 17 34.53 27.06 32.86
N ALA A 18 33.28 27.13 32.38
CA ALA A 18 32.21 28.04 32.84
C ALA A 18 32.10 29.55 32.46
N HIS A 19 30.86 29.90 32.07
CA HIS A 19 30.14 31.20 32.17
C HIS A 19 30.65 32.49 31.46
N LYS A 20 29.82 32.99 30.52
CA LYS A 20 28.91 34.13 30.83
C LYS A 20 27.74 34.29 29.86
N ILE A 21 26.66 34.89 30.36
CA ILE A 21 25.41 35.22 29.65
C ILE A 21 25.43 36.71 29.27
N ILE A 22 24.88 37.09 28.11
CA ILE A 22 24.50 38.48 27.80
C ILE A 22 23.12 38.50 27.13
N ASP A 23 22.10 38.94 27.87
CA ASP A 23 20.81 39.39 27.33
C ASP A 23 20.96 40.70 26.55
N ARG A 24 20.06 40.95 25.59
CA ARG A 24 19.65 42.33 25.23
C ARG A 24 18.17 42.43 24.87
N LYS A 25 17.56 43.56 25.25
CA LYS A 25 16.11 43.73 25.41
C LYS A 25 15.40 44.35 24.20
N ILE A 26 14.12 43.98 24.09
CA ILE A 26 13.06 44.64 23.31
C ILE A 26 12.78 46.06 23.87
N PRO A 27 12.39 47.02 23.02
CA PRO A 27 11.55 48.15 23.41
C PRO A 27 10.17 48.11 22.72
N SER A 28 9.08 48.21 23.49
CA SER A 28 7.70 48.22 23.03
C SER A 28 7.12 49.64 22.90
N LYS A 29 6.23 49.88 21.92
CA LYS A 29 5.21 50.94 21.95
C LYS A 29 3.89 50.46 21.34
N SER A 30 2.80 51.09 21.74
CA SER A 30 1.42 50.62 21.55
C SER A 30 0.44 51.78 21.27
N ILE A 31 -0.83 51.43 20.98
CA ILE A 31 -2.06 52.26 20.90
C ILE A 31 -2.53 52.61 19.47
N GLY A 32 -3.81 52.32 19.20
CA GLY A 32 -4.58 52.71 17.99
C GLY A 32 -5.69 51.70 17.68
N PHE A 33 -6.96 52.11 17.62
CA PHE A 33 -8.11 51.18 17.56
C PHE A 33 -9.27 51.74 16.70
N VAL A 34 -9.56 51.11 15.53
CA VAL A 34 -10.88 51.08 14.84
C VAL A 34 -11.38 52.44 14.24
N PRO A 35 -12.29 52.52 13.22
CA PRO A 35 -13.04 51.49 12.47
C PRO A 35 -12.89 51.43 10.92
N SER A 36 -13.32 50.28 10.39
CA SER A 36 -14.01 50.02 9.10
C SER A 36 -14.43 51.19 8.18
N VAL A 37 -14.10 51.06 6.87
CA VAL A 37 -14.92 51.51 5.74
C VAL A 37 -14.87 50.47 4.59
N ASN A 38 -15.99 50.22 3.91
CA ASN A 38 -16.08 49.32 2.75
C ASN A 38 -15.50 49.95 1.47
N SER A 39 -14.84 49.15 0.62
CA SER A 39 -15.05 49.21 -0.84
C SER A 39 -14.65 47.89 -1.50
N ALA A 40 -15.39 47.48 -2.53
CA ALA A 40 -15.10 46.31 -3.34
C ALA A 40 -14.47 46.74 -4.67
N PHE A 41 -13.50 45.99 -5.18
CA PHE A 41 -13.05 46.11 -6.56
C PHE A 41 -12.70 44.75 -7.18
N SER A 42 -13.53 44.31 -8.11
CA SER A 42 -13.29 43.14 -8.96
C SER A 42 -12.25 43.46 -10.05
N ARG A 43 -11.35 42.53 -10.35
CA ARG A 43 -10.59 42.52 -11.61
C ARG A 43 -10.63 41.14 -12.25
N GLN A 44 -11.44 41.01 -13.29
CA GLN A 44 -11.27 39.97 -14.30
C GLN A 44 -10.16 40.41 -15.27
N PHE A 45 -9.34 39.48 -15.74
CA PHE A 45 -8.60 39.62 -17.00
C PHE A 45 -8.66 38.30 -17.77
N LYS A 46 -8.86 38.39 -19.09
CA LYS A 46 -8.90 37.27 -20.02
C LYS A 46 -7.54 37.11 -20.72
N PRO A 47 -7.18 35.89 -21.17
CA PRO A 47 -5.93 35.67 -21.91
C PRO A 47 -5.97 36.28 -23.32
N LEU A 48 -4.79 36.52 -23.88
CA LEU A 48 -4.57 37.01 -25.24
C LEU A 48 -3.70 36.02 -26.01
N CYS A 49 -4.28 35.37 -27.02
CA CYS A 49 -3.53 34.64 -28.03
C CYS A 49 -3.10 35.59 -29.16
N SER A 50 -1.96 35.31 -29.78
CA SER A 50 -1.49 35.99 -31.00
C SER A 50 -0.94 34.95 -31.96
N SER A 51 -1.31 35.04 -33.24
CA SER A 51 -0.75 34.21 -34.31
C SER A 51 -0.33 35.08 -35.49
N GLN A 52 0.89 34.88 -35.98
CA GLN A 52 1.34 35.40 -37.28
C GLN A 52 2.11 34.29 -38.01
N ASN A 53 2.23 34.41 -39.34
CA ASN A 53 2.37 33.24 -40.19
C ASN A 53 3.30 33.50 -41.40
N THR A 54 4.18 32.53 -41.73
CA THR A 54 4.88 32.34 -43.03
C THR A 54 5.86 33.45 -43.53
N PRO A 55 6.76 33.20 -44.53
CA PRO A 55 7.03 31.99 -45.33
C PRO A 55 8.57 31.55 -45.24
N PRO A 56 9.29 30.94 -46.23
CA PRO A 56 10.09 29.73 -45.93
C PRO A 56 11.57 29.66 -46.44
N SER A 57 12.38 28.69 -46.00
CA SER A 57 13.51 28.18 -46.82
C SER A 57 14.08 26.78 -46.46
N GLN A 58 14.28 25.99 -47.51
CA GLN A 58 15.25 24.91 -47.80
C GLN A 58 15.82 23.96 -46.70
N GLN A 59 15.49 22.67 -46.93
CA GLN A 59 16.19 21.42 -46.61
C GLN A 59 17.66 21.44 -46.12
N ARG A 60 17.97 20.59 -45.14
CA ARG A 60 19.10 19.63 -45.26
C ARG A 60 18.90 18.35 -44.45
N ASN A 61 19.29 17.20 -45.02
CA ASN A 61 19.07 15.87 -44.45
C ASN A 61 20.00 15.53 -43.28
N ARG A 62 19.46 14.95 -42.21
CA ARG A 62 20.07 13.83 -41.48
C ARG A 62 19.00 12.80 -41.14
N ARG A 63 19.23 11.54 -41.53
CA ARG A 63 18.40 10.39 -41.10
C ARG A 63 18.89 9.93 -39.73
N SER A 64 17.97 9.71 -38.81
CA SER A 64 18.11 8.80 -37.67
C SER A 64 16.85 7.93 -37.59
N SER A 65 16.99 6.68 -37.19
CA SER A 65 15.91 5.68 -37.29
C SER A 65 15.11 5.58 -36.00
N ILE A 66 14.04 6.38 -35.89
CA ILE A 66 13.01 6.16 -34.87
C ILE A 66 12.01 5.14 -35.43
N LYS A 67 11.80 4.04 -34.71
CA LYS A 67 10.59 3.22 -34.84
C LYS A 67 9.66 3.64 -33.71
N GLU A 68 8.50 4.20 -34.05
CA GLU A 68 7.52 4.66 -33.06
C GLU A 68 6.72 3.47 -32.52
N CYS A 69 6.53 3.41 -31.20
CA CYS A 69 5.62 2.47 -30.56
C CYS A 69 4.20 3.06 -30.58
N ALA A 70 3.34 2.55 -31.46
CA ALA A 70 2.06 3.18 -31.79
C ALA A 70 0.90 2.68 -30.91
N ILE A 71 0.82 3.17 -29.66
CA ILE A 71 -0.37 2.97 -28.81
C ILE A 71 -1.47 3.93 -29.28
N SER A 72 -2.51 3.39 -29.94
CA SER A 72 -3.58 4.20 -30.53
C SER A 72 -4.82 4.28 -29.63
N LEU A 73 -5.09 5.48 -29.12
CA LEU A 73 -6.38 5.84 -28.52
C LEU A 73 -7.48 5.85 -29.59
N ALA A 74 -8.51 5.02 -29.42
CA ALA A 74 -9.74 5.05 -30.22
C ALA A 74 -10.96 4.82 -29.31
N LEU A 75 -11.78 5.86 -29.13
CA LEU A 75 -12.95 5.85 -28.26
C LEU A 75 -14.18 6.37 -29.03
N ALA A 76 -15.30 5.64 -28.90
CA ALA A 76 -16.69 6.00 -29.20
C ALA A 76 -17.36 5.52 -30.52
N VAL A 77 -18.70 5.37 -30.41
CA VAL A 77 -19.74 5.20 -31.45
C VAL A 77 -19.68 3.86 -32.23
N GLY A 78 -20.36 2.77 -31.87
CA GLY A 78 -21.73 2.63 -31.34
C GLY A 78 -22.67 2.04 -32.42
N LEU A 79 -23.78 1.40 -32.02
CA LEU A 79 -25.06 1.45 -32.75
C LEU A 79 -26.21 0.84 -31.92
N ILE A 80 -27.40 1.45 -32.04
CA ILE A 80 -28.65 0.98 -31.41
C ILE A 80 -29.64 0.63 -32.52
N THR A 81 -30.00 -0.64 -32.64
CA THR A 81 -31.23 -1.10 -33.30
C THR A 81 -31.68 -2.41 -32.66
N GLY A 82 -32.71 -2.37 -31.81
CA GLY A 82 -33.41 -3.55 -31.31
C GLY A 82 -34.81 -3.63 -31.90
N VAL A 83 -35.14 -4.75 -32.55
CA VAL A 83 -36.50 -5.11 -32.96
C VAL A 83 -36.70 -6.59 -32.64
N PRO A 84 -37.75 -6.99 -31.90
CA PRO A 84 -37.96 -8.39 -31.54
C PRO A 84 -38.56 -9.20 -32.69
N ALA A 85 -38.11 -10.44 -32.84
CA ALA A 85 -38.81 -11.48 -33.59
C ALA A 85 -39.25 -12.57 -32.60
N LEU A 86 -40.48 -13.06 -32.76
CA LEU A 86 -41.09 -14.07 -31.90
C LEU A 86 -41.19 -15.42 -32.63
N GLU A 87 -41.32 -16.50 -31.86
CA GLU A 87 -41.74 -17.85 -32.27
C GLU A 87 -40.77 -18.70 -33.12
N GLY A 88 -40.78 -20.01 -32.86
CA GLY A 88 -39.86 -20.99 -33.46
C GLY A 88 -39.67 -22.23 -32.59
N ALA A 89 -40.74 -22.97 -32.29
CA ALA A 89 -40.68 -24.13 -31.40
C ALA A 89 -40.01 -25.35 -32.05
N GLY A 90 -39.20 -26.09 -31.27
CA GLY A 90 -38.62 -27.37 -31.67
C GLY A 90 -38.12 -28.17 -30.47
N GLU A 91 -38.79 -29.27 -30.15
CA GLU A 91 -38.41 -30.13 -29.02
C GLU A 91 -37.24 -31.06 -29.36
N ALA A 92 -36.21 -31.06 -28.52
CA ALA A 92 -35.21 -32.13 -28.45
C ALA A 92 -34.94 -32.46 -26.97
N LYS A 93 -34.85 -33.75 -26.63
CA LYS A 93 -34.84 -34.23 -25.23
C LYS A 93 -33.44 -34.44 -24.67
N ALA A 94 -33.34 -34.22 -23.36
CA ALA A 94 -32.34 -34.76 -22.43
C ALA A 94 -30.87 -34.35 -22.63
N ASN A 95 -30.41 -33.45 -21.77
CA ASN A 95 -29.70 -33.91 -20.56
C ASN A 95 -29.82 -32.88 -19.43
N ALA A 96 -30.24 -33.32 -18.25
CA ALA A 96 -30.37 -32.47 -17.08
C ALA A 96 -29.04 -32.37 -16.34
N VAL A 97 -28.15 -31.48 -16.80
CA VAL A 97 -27.08 -30.96 -15.94
C VAL A 97 -27.75 -30.12 -14.86
N ALA A 98 -27.45 -30.39 -13.59
CA ALA A 98 -27.92 -29.56 -12.49
C ALA A 98 -27.23 -28.20 -12.58
N ILE A 99 -27.96 -27.18 -13.05
CA ILE A 99 -27.52 -25.79 -12.97
C ILE A 99 -27.33 -25.50 -11.49
N ALA A 100 -26.08 -25.18 -11.09
CA ALA A 100 -25.78 -24.80 -9.72
C ALA A 100 -26.69 -23.62 -9.32
N PRO A 101 -27.24 -23.58 -8.09
CA PRO A 101 -28.09 -22.47 -7.68
C PRO A 101 -27.30 -21.18 -7.82
N ALA A 102 -27.83 -20.24 -8.61
CA ALA A 102 -27.20 -18.95 -8.80
C ALA A 102 -26.92 -18.33 -7.42
N LEU A 103 -25.66 -17.97 -7.18
CA LEU A 103 -25.26 -17.37 -5.91
C LEU A 103 -26.14 -16.13 -5.67
N PRO A 104 -26.71 -15.96 -4.47
CA PRO A 104 -27.56 -14.81 -4.19
C PRO A 104 -26.74 -13.54 -4.40
N ASP A 105 -27.20 -12.61 -5.24
CA ASP A 105 -26.51 -11.35 -5.59
C ASP A 105 -26.22 -10.55 -4.30
N VAL A 106 -24.99 -10.72 -3.77
CA VAL A 106 -24.59 -10.19 -2.46
C VAL A 106 -24.41 -8.69 -2.62
N SER A 107 -25.53 -7.98 -2.48
CA SER A 107 -25.65 -6.54 -2.56
C SER A 107 -25.06 -5.88 -1.32
N VAL A 108 -23.74 -5.96 -1.19
CA VAL A 108 -22.94 -5.18 -0.25
C VAL A 108 -23.13 -3.70 -0.60
N LEU A 109 -24.07 -3.04 0.09
CA LEU A 109 -24.17 -1.59 0.06
C LEU A 109 -22.87 -1.01 0.64
N ILE A 110 -22.08 -0.34 -0.20
CA ILE A 110 -20.76 0.19 0.15
C ILE A 110 -20.94 1.40 1.09
N SER A 111 -21.06 1.11 2.38
CA SER A 111 -21.48 2.04 3.44
C SER A 111 -20.33 2.84 4.04
N GLY A 112 -19.57 3.56 3.19
CA GLY A 112 -18.58 4.54 3.67
C GLY A 112 -17.63 5.06 2.60
N PRO A 113 -16.78 6.04 2.96
CA PRO A 113 -15.57 6.37 2.21
C PRO A 113 -14.59 5.18 2.15
N PRO A 114 -13.65 5.15 1.18
CA PRO A 114 -12.63 4.10 1.12
C PRO A 114 -11.67 4.21 2.31
N ILE A 115 -11.23 3.05 2.80
CA ILE A 115 -10.15 2.96 3.79
C ILE A 115 -8.82 3.21 3.09
N LYS A 116 -8.13 4.30 3.45
CA LYS A 116 -6.84 4.71 2.85
C LYS A 116 -5.62 4.42 3.73
N ASP A 117 -5.82 4.06 5.01
CA ASP A 117 -4.74 3.63 5.92
C ASP A 117 -4.26 2.22 5.51
N PRO A 118 -2.99 2.03 5.10
CA PRO A 118 -2.46 0.73 4.70
C PRO A 118 -2.48 -0.29 5.84
N GLY A 119 -2.26 0.15 7.09
CA GLY A 119 -2.39 -0.69 8.28
C GLY A 119 -3.84 -1.11 8.54
N ALA A 120 -4.82 -0.25 8.24
CA ALA A 120 -6.24 -0.61 8.33
C ALA A 120 -6.65 -1.59 7.24
N LEU A 121 -6.14 -1.44 6.01
CA LEU A 121 -6.36 -2.44 4.96
C LEU A 121 -5.79 -3.80 5.37
N LEU A 122 -4.54 -3.84 5.86
CA LEU A 122 -3.92 -5.06 6.40
C LEU A 122 -4.72 -5.68 7.56
N ARG A 123 -5.15 -4.92 8.57
CA ARG A 123 -6.00 -5.44 9.66
C ARG A 123 -7.28 -6.08 9.11
N ASN A 124 -8.01 -5.38 8.26
CA ASN A 124 -9.29 -5.86 7.70
C ASN A 124 -9.12 -7.01 6.68
N ALA A 125 -7.94 -7.17 6.08
CA ALA A 125 -7.60 -8.28 5.20
C ALA A 125 -7.40 -9.62 5.95
N LEU A 126 -7.11 -9.60 7.25
CA LEU A 126 -6.85 -10.83 8.03
C LEU A 126 -8.02 -11.84 7.98
N PRO A 127 -7.73 -13.16 7.94
CA PRO A 127 -8.73 -14.23 7.82
C PRO A 127 -9.39 -14.57 9.17
N ILE A 128 -9.96 -13.58 9.85
CA ILE A 128 -10.57 -13.74 11.19
C ILE A 128 -12.04 -13.27 11.24
N ASP A 129 -12.88 -13.97 12.01
CA ASP A 129 -14.24 -13.53 12.40
C ASP A 129 -14.32 -13.42 13.93
N ASN A 130 -13.70 -12.38 14.48
CA ASN A 130 -13.83 -12.02 15.90
C ASN A 130 -14.34 -10.58 16.02
N LYS A 131 -15.64 -10.44 16.29
CA LYS A 131 -16.30 -9.12 16.36
C LYS A 131 -15.83 -8.29 17.56
N ALA A 132 -15.39 -8.93 18.64
CA ALA A 132 -14.97 -8.24 19.84
C ALA A 132 -13.66 -7.44 19.65
N ILE A 133 -12.70 -7.95 18.86
CA ILE A 133 -11.48 -7.16 18.54
C ILE A 133 -11.77 -6.06 17.50
N ARG A 134 -12.65 -6.32 16.51
CA ARG A 134 -13.11 -5.30 15.55
C ARG A 134 -13.84 -4.13 16.23
N GLU A 135 -14.59 -4.38 17.30
CA GLU A 135 -15.21 -3.35 18.14
C GLU A 135 -14.20 -2.49 18.94
N VAL A 136 -12.97 -2.98 19.14
CA VAL A 136 -11.84 -2.20 19.72
C VAL A 136 -11.07 -1.45 18.63
N GLN A 137 -10.83 -2.09 17.49
CA GLN A 137 -10.17 -1.51 16.31
C GLN A 137 -10.91 -0.27 15.80
N LYS A 138 -12.22 -0.39 15.53
CA LYS A 138 -12.96 0.63 14.77
C LYS A 138 -12.95 2.02 15.42
N PRO A 139 -13.19 2.19 16.74
CA PRO A 139 -13.08 3.50 17.38
C PRO A 139 -11.65 4.07 17.33
N LEU A 140 -10.61 3.21 17.41
CA LEU A 140 -9.21 3.63 17.31
C LEU A 140 -8.83 4.11 15.90
N GLU A 141 -9.43 3.57 14.84
CA GLU A 141 -9.26 4.07 13.48
C GLU A 141 -10.01 5.41 13.27
N ASP A 142 -11.21 5.55 13.84
CA ASP A 142 -12.02 6.77 13.78
C ASP A 142 -11.42 7.99 14.53
N ILE A 143 -10.33 7.79 15.27
CA ILE A 143 -9.49 8.87 15.82
C ILE A 143 -8.85 9.70 14.69
N THR A 144 -8.44 9.08 13.58
CA THR A 144 -7.82 9.80 12.45
C THR A 144 -8.78 10.82 11.84
N GLU A 145 -10.05 10.45 11.66
CA GLU A 145 -11.09 11.38 11.18
C GLU A 145 -11.42 12.44 12.23
N SER A 146 -11.44 12.07 13.52
CA SER A 146 -11.66 13.01 14.62
C SER A 146 -10.57 14.09 14.71
N LEU A 147 -9.30 13.76 14.40
CA LEU A 147 -8.17 14.70 14.40
C LEU A 147 -8.16 15.71 13.24
N LYS A 148 -9.01 15.52 12.22
CA LYS A 148 -9.27 16.51 11.15
C LYS A 148 -10.18 17.65 11.59
N VAL A 149 -10.94 17.47 12.68
CA VAL A 149 -11.72 18.55 13.30
C VAL A 149 -10.76 19.57 13.95
N SER A 150 -11.12 20.85 13.93
CA SER A 150 -10.27 21.91 14.48
C SER A 150 -10.51 22.17 15.98
N GLY A 151 -9.41 22.30 16.74
CA GLY A 151 -9.41 22.69 18.14
C GLY A 151 -9.99 21.64 19.10
N GLN A 152 -10.48 22.10 20.25
CA GLN A 152 -10.96 21.27 21.38
C GLN A 152 -11.94 20.16 20.96
N LYS A 153 -12.83 20.43 19.99
CA LYS A 153 -13.84 19.47 19.51
C LYS A 153 -13.25 18.18 18.94
N ALA A 154 -12.02 18.21 18.44
CA ALA A 154 -11.30 17.00 18.03
C ALA A 154 -10.99 16.12 19.25
N LEU A 155 -10.40 16.71 20.29
CA LEU A 155 -10.05 16.02 21.54
C LEU A 155 -11.30 15.43 22.20
N ASP A 156 -12.41 16.18 22.26
CA ASP A 156 -13.70 15.70 22.81
C ASP A 156 -14.27 14.48 22.04
N SER A 157 -13.88 14.30 20.77
CA SER A 157 -14.25 13.17 19.92
C SER A 157 -13.26 11.99 20.09
N VAL A 158 -11.96 12.27 20.15
CA VAL A 158 -10.93 11.27 20.47
C VAL A 158 -11.17 10.66 21.86
N GLU A 159 -11.48 11.47 22.87
CA GLU A 159 -11.81 11.03 24.23
C GLU A 159 -12.95 10.01 24.24
N ARG A 160 -13.97 10.24 23.41
CA ARG A 160 -15.11 9.33 23.23
C ARG A 160 -14.68 8.01 22.60
N ASN A 161 -13.89 8.07 21.53
CA ASN A 161 -13.39 6.89 20.82
C ASN A 161 -12.49 6.02 21.71
N VAL A 162 -11.55 6.64 22.43
CA VAL A 162 -10.66 5.96 23.41
C VAL A 162 -11.49 5.29 24.51
N ARG A 163 -12.50 5.98 25.05
CA ARG A 163 -13.42 5.40 26.05
C ARG A 163 -14.32 4.31 25.46
N GLN A 164 -14.65 4.34 24.18
CA GLN A 164 -15.37 3.26 23.50
C GLN A 164 -14.48 2.03 23.33
N ALA A 165 -13.26 2.18 22.81
CA ALA A 165 -12.28 1.10 22.67
C ALA A 165 -11.92 0.47 24.02
N SER A 166 -11.66 1.28 25.06
CA SER A 166 -11.36 0.79 26.42
C SER A 166 -12.52 -0.01 27.03
N ARG A 167 -13.79 0.38 26.78
CA ARG A 167 -14.97 -0.40 27.19
C ARG A 167 -15.12 -1.69 26.38
N ALA A 168 -15.00 -1.62 25.05
CA ALA A 168 -15.08 -2.77 24.17
C ALA A 168 -14.02 -3.82 24.52
N LEU A 169 -12.78 -3.39 24.81
CA LEU A 169 -11.71 -4.27 25.27
C LEU A 169 -12.05 -4.93 26.61
N LYS A 170 -12.45 -4.13 27.61
CA LYS A 170 -12.75 -4.62 28.97
C LYS A 170 -14.00 -5.52 29.03
N GLN A 171 -14.94 -5.39 28.09
CA GLN A 171 -16.12 -6.28 27.95
C GLN A 171 -15.84 -7.50 27.06
N GLY A 172 -15.12 -7.30 25.96
CA GLY A 172 -14.82 -8.31 24.94
C GLY A 172 -13.65 -9.23 25.27
N ARG A 173 -12.80 -8.91 26.26
CA ARG A 173 -11.52 -9.60 26.55
C ARG A 173 -11.61 -11.14 26.53
N THR A 174 -12.65 -11.72 27.12
CA THR A 174 -12.84 -13.19 27.14
C THR A 174 -13.11 -13.77 25.76
N LEU A 175 -13.82 -13.05 24.89
CA LEU A 175 -14.08 -13.44 23.49
C LEU A 175 -12.87 -13.20 22.59
N ILE A 176 -12.05 -12.20 22.90
CA ILE A 176 -10.78 -11.92 22.23
C ILE A 176 -9.78 -13.03 22.54
N VAL A 177 -9.51 -13.31 23.82
CA VAL A 177 -8.60 -14.38 24.26
C VAL A 177 -9.10 -15.77 23.82
N GLY A 178 -10.42 -16.00 23.84
CA GLY A 178 -11.03 -17.23 23.33
C GLY A 178 -10.93 -17.44 21.82
N GLY A 179 -10.48 -16.42 21.06
CA GLY A 179 -10.20 -16.51 19.62
C GLY A 179 -8.72 -16.58 19.26
N LEU A 180 -7.79 -16.56 20.24
CA LEU A 180 -6.35 -16.66 19.97
C LEU A 180 -5.96 -18.09 19.57
N ALA A 181 -5.02 -18.20 18.61
CA ALA A 181 -4.42 -19.46 18.20
C ALA A 181 -3.64 -20.09 19.36
N LYS A 182 -3.74 -21.42 19.53
CA LYS A 182 -3.30 -22.12 20.75
C LYS A 182 -1.81 -21.97 21.07
N SER A 183 -0.97 -21.78 20.04
CA SER A 183 0.47 -21.57 20.16
C SER A 183 0.87 -20.13 20.46
N LYS A 184 -0.08 -19.17 20.39
CA LYS A 184 0.15 -17.72 20.48
C LYS A 184 -0.64 -17.04 21.62
N ILE A 185 -1.28 -17.82 22.50
CA ILE A 185 -2.15 -17.29 23.56
C ILE A 185 -1.37 -16.34 24.50
N ASP A 186 -0.15 -16.69 24.87
CA ASP A 186 0.66 -15.90 25.81
C ASP A 186 1.09 -14.56 25.19
N ASP A 187 1.56 -14.56 23.94
CA ASP A 187 1.94 -13.35 23.19
C ASP A 187 0.74 -12.43 22.98
N GLY A 188 -0.41 -12.97 22.54
CA GLY A 188 -1.64 -12.21 22.38
C GLY A 188 -2.17 -11.64 23.70
N ILE A 189 -1.97 -12.33 24.82
CA ILE A 189 -2.27 -11.80 26.17
C ILE A 189 -1.31 -10.67 26.54
N GLU A 190 -0.01 -10.76 26.21
CA GLU A 190 0.94 -9.67 26.43
C GLU A 190 0.58 -8.43 25.61
N LEU A 191 0.23 -8.60 24.32
CA LEU A 191 -0.23 -7.50 23.47
C LEU A 191 -1.54 -6.87 23.98
N LEU A 192 -2.48 -7.67 24.50
CA LEU A 192 -3.70 -7.15 25.14
C LEU A 192 -3.42 -6.35 26.41
N ASN A 193 -2.42 -6.74 27.21
CA ASN A 193 -1.96 -5.96 28.37
C ASN A 193 -1.33 -4.64 27.95
N LYS A 194 -0.49 -4.63 26.90
CA LYS A 194 0.10 -3.41 26.32
C LYS A 194 -0.98 -2.48 25.76
N LEU A 195 -1.98 -3.03 25.07
CA LEU A 195 -3.12 -2.28 24.54
C LEU A 195 -3.97 -1.64 25.66
N GLU A 196 -4.26 -2.37 26.74
CA GLU A 196 -5.00 -1.82 27.88
C GLU A 196 -4.24 -0.70 28.60
N ALA A 197 -2.95 -0.89 28.88
CA ALA A 197 -2.10 0.16 29.46
C ALA A 197 -1.97 1.39 28.53
N GLY A 198 -1.76 1.15 27.24
CA GLY A 198 -1.63 2.19 26.23
C GLY A 198 -2.93 2.97 25.96
N LEU A 199 -4.10 2.34 26.14
CA LEU A 199 -5.40 3.03 26.12
C LEU A 199 -5.56 3.98 27.32
N ASP A 200 -5.16 3.53 28.52
CA ASP A 200 -5.19 4.35 29.74
C ASP A 200 -4.11 5.47 29.70
N GLU A 201 -3.02 5.31 28.92
CA GLU A 201 -2.08 6.39 28.57
C GLU A 201 -2.66 7.37 27.54
N LEU A 202 -3.29 6.87 26.48
CA LEU A 202 -3.91 7.70 25.46
C LEU A 202 -5.06 8.55 26.04
N GLN A 203 -5.81 8.02 27.01
CA GLN A 203 -6.81 8.82 27.73
C GLN A 203 -6.16 10.00 28.47
N LYS A 204 -5.02 9.80 29.15
CA LYS A 204 -4.28 10.90 29.83
C LYS A 204 -3.78 11.94 28.83
N ILE A 205 -3.21 11.51 27.70
CA ILE A 205 -2.75 12.41 26.62
C ILE A 205 -3.88 13.34 26.13
N VAL A 206 -5.11 12.84 26.05
CA VAL A 206 -6.29 13.61 25.64
C VAL A 206 -6.80 14.52 26.77
N GLU A 207 -6.79 14.05 28.02
CA GLU A 207 -7.16 14.84 29.21
C GLU A 207 -6.17 16.01 29.45
N ASP A 208 -4.87 15.77 29.24
CA ASP A 208 -3.78 16.78 29.21
C ASP A 208 -3.81 17.67 27.94
N LYS A 209 -4.69 17.36 26.98
CA LYS A 209 -4.90 18.08 25.71
C LYS A 209 -3.70 18.10 24.76
N ASN A 210 -2.78 17.16 24.90
CA ASN A 210 -1.61 17.03 24.03
C ASN A 210 -1.99 16.37 22.68
N ARG A 211 -2.63 17.16 21.81
CA ARG A 211 -3.12 16.72 20.49
C ARG A 211 -2.05 16.00 19.67
N ASP A 212 -0.83 16.50 19.66
CA ASP A 212 0.18 16.04 18.71
C ASP A 212 0.83 14.71 19.13
N ALA A 213 0.68 14.32 20.41
CA ALA A 213 1.00 12.97 20.89
C ALA A 213 -0.12 11.93 20.63
N VAL A 214 -1.33 12.35 20.22
CA VAL A 214 -2.45 11.42 19.96
C VAL A 214 -2.15 10.50 18.78
N ALA A 215 -1.73 11.04 17.63
CA ALA A 215 -1.55 10.24 16.41
C ALA A 215 -0.40 9.20 16.50
N PRO A 216 0.79 9.51 17.05
CA PRO A 216 1.82 8.50 17.29
C PRO A 216 1.35 7.37 18.22
N LYS A 217 0.66 7.72 19.31
CA LYS A 217 0.14 6.72 20.26
C LYS A 217 -1.01 5.90 19.64
N GLN A 218 -1.86 6.51 18.82
CA GLN A 218 -2.89 5.81 18.03
C GLN A 218 -2.26 4.74 17.11
N LYS A 219 -1.17 5.06 16.39
CA LYS A 219 -0.45 4.08 15.56
C LYS A 219 0.12 2.94 16.42
N GLU A 220 0.69 3.24 17.59
CA GLU A 220 1.15 2.24 18.56
C GLU A 220 0.03 1.27 18.99
N LEU A 221 -1.15 1.79 19.38
CA LEU A 221 -2.28 0.93 19.79
C LEU A 221 -2.85 0.11 18.63
N LEU A 222 -2.93 0.68 17.42
CA LEU A 222 -3.40 -0.03 16.23
C LEU A 222 -2.42 -1.13 15.78
N ASN A 223 -1.12 -0.99 16.08
CA ASN A 223 -0.14 -2.07 15.91
C ASN A 223 -0.35 -3.20 16.92
N TYR A 224 -0.64 -2.90 18.20
CA TYR A 224 -1.00 -3.94 19.18
C TYR A 224 -2.30 -4.67 18.81
N VAL A 225 -3.31 -3.94 18.31
CA VAL A 225 -4.55 -4.56 17.76
C VAL A 225 -4.21 -5.48 16.59
N GLY A 226 -3.39 -5.02 15.62
CA GLY A 226 -2.97 -5.84 14.48
C GLY A 226 -2.24 -7.12 14.88
N GLY A 227 -1.32 -7.05 15.85
CA GLY A 227 -0.65 -8.23 16.40
C GLY A 227 -1.62 -9.21 17.07
N VAL A 228 -2.55 -8.72 17.90
CA VAL A 228 -3.61 -9.56 18.52
C VAL A 228 -4.47 -10.23 17.45
N GLU A 229 -4.78 -9.56 16.34
CA GLU A 229 -5.54 -10.12 15.23
C GLU A 229 -4.74 -11.16 14.42
N GLU A 230 -3.42 -10.98 14.26
CA GLU A 230 -2.52 -11.99 13.68
C GLU A 230 -2.30 -13.19 14.61
N ASP A 231 -2.44 -12.99 15.92
CA ASP A 231 -2.39 -14.05 16.92
C ASP A 231 -3.68 -14.87 17.02
N MET A 232 -4.78 -14.42 16.40
CA MET A 232 -5.99 -15.23 16.18
C MET A 232 -5.89 -16.19 14.99
N VAL A 233 -4.89 -16.04 14.12
CA VAL A 233 -4.78 -16.86 12.90
C VAL A 233 -4.08 -18.19 13.22
N ASP A 234 -4.88 -19.24 13.47
CA ASP A 234 -4.43 -20.61 13.77
C ASP A 234 -4.02 -21.37 12.48
N GLY A 235 -2.93 -20.91 11.87
CA GLY A 235 -2.36 -21.47 10.63
C GLY A 235 -2.91 -20.86 9.33
N PHE A 236 -2.50 -21.43 8.20
CA PHE A 236 -2.85 -20.90 6.88
C PHE A 236 -4.28 -21.34 6.45
N PRO A 237 -5.17 -20.42 5.99
CA PRO A 237 -6.62 -20.65 6.01
C PRO A 237 -7.20 -21.53 4.88
N TYR A 238 -6.45 -21.84 3.82
CA TYR A 238 -6.89 -22.67 2.69
C TYR A 238 -5.73 -23.42 2.03
N GLU A 239 -6.04 -24.42 1.18
CA GLU A 239 -5.03 -25.10 0.37
C GLU A 239 -4.84 -24.36 -0.97
N VAL A 240 -3.59 -24.10 -1.35
CA VAL A 240 -3.22 -23.51 -2.65
C VAL A 240 -3.31 -24.61 -3.72
N PRO A 241 -3.83 -24.33 -4.94
CA PRO A 241 -3.95 -25.32 -6.02
C PRO A 241 -2.66 -26.10 -6.31
N GLU A 242 -2.79 -27.40 -6.62
CA GLU A 242 -1.65 -28.32 -6.87
C GLU A 242 -0.66 -27.81 -7.94
N GLU A 243 -1.14 -27.01 -8.89
CA GLU A 243 -0.36 -26.35 -9.93
C GLU A 243 0.65 -25.31 -9.40
N TYR A 244 0.28 -24.54 -8.36
CA TYR A 244 1.17 -23.55 -7.72
C TYR A 244 1.80 -24.05 -6.42
N LYS A 245 1.34 -25.19 -5.89
CA LYS A 245 1.76 -25.80 -4.61
C LYS A 245 3.27 -26.05 -4.46
N ASN A 246 4.02 -26.11 -5.57
CA ASN A 246 5.48 -26.29 -5.60
C ASN A 246 6.26 -24.98 -5.88
N MET A 247 5.56 -23.86 -6.14
CA MET A 247 6.18 -22.53 -6.21
C MET A 247 6.50 -22.02 -4.79
N PRO A 248 7.33 -20.97 -4.63
CA PRO A 248 7.46 -20.27 -3.35
C PRO A 248 6.13 -19.67 -2.91
N LEU A 249 5.70 -19.96 -1.68
CA LEU A 249 4.41 -19.54 -1.11
C LEU A 249 4.62 -18.83 0.23
N LEU A 250 4.12 -17.60 0.37
CA LEU A 250 4.10 -16.94 1.68
C LEU A 250 2.85 -17.38 2.45
N LYS A 251 3.01 -18.26 3.44
CA LYS A 251 1.91 -18.83 4.24
C LYS A 251 1.60 -18.02 5.50
N GLY A 252 1.59 -16.70 5.37
CA GLY A 252 1.38 -15.76 6.46
C GLY A 252 1.68 -14.34 6.02
N ARG A 253 2.38 -13.58 6.87
CA ARG A 253 2.92 -12.26 6.53
C ARG A 253 4.44 -12.25 6.52
N ALA A 254 5.00 -11.37 5.72
CA ALA A 254 6.41 -11.00 5.78
C ALA A 254 6.50 -9.47 5.78
N THR A 255 7.58 -8.96 6.36
CA THR A 255 7.86 -7.53 6.42
C THR A 255 9.23 -7.30 5.80
N VAL A 256 9.31 -6.39 4.85
CA VAL A 256 10.57 -6.01 4.19
C VAL A 256 10.90 -4.55 4.39
N ASP A 257 12.19 -4.24 4.44
CA ASP A 257 12.72 -2.89 4.30
C ASP A 257 13.34 -2.74 2.90
N MET A 258 12.80 -1.82 2.10
CA MET A 258 13.35 -1.41 0.81
C MET A 258 14.13 -0.11 0.97
N LYS A 259 15.46 -0.19 0.85
CA LYS A 259 16.36 0.96 0.92
C LYS A 259 16.57 1.54 -0.48
N VAL A 260 16.20 2.81 -0.68
CA VAL A 260 16.29 3.50 -1.98
C VAL A 260 17.17 4.74 -1.87
N LYS A 261 18.14 4.85 -2.78
CA LYS A 261 18.96 6.03 -3.00
C LYS A 261 18.28 6.94 -4.02
N VAL A 262 17.91 8.13 -3.56
CA VAL A 262 17.22 9.14 -4.38
C VAL A 262 18.26 10.07 -5.00
N LYS A 263 18.30 10.12 -6.34
CA LYS A 263 19.19 10.98 -7.12
C LYS A 263 18.57 12.37 -7.26
N ASP A 264 19.43 13.39 -7.30
CA ASP A 264 19.08 14.78 -7.58
C ASP A 264 17.88 15.33 -6.75
N ASN A 265 17.84 15.02 -5.45
CA ASN A 265 16.93 15.63 -4.48
C ASN A 265 17.77 16.23 -3.33
N PRO A 266 17.76 17.56 -3.10
CA PRO A 266 18.60 18.20 -2.08
C PRO A 266 18.14 17.95 -0.64
N ASN A 267 16.94 17.41 -0.43
CA ASN A 267 16.33 17.19 0.88
C ASN A 267 16.33 15.71 1.29
N LEU A 268 16.44 14.78 0.33
CA LEU A 268 16.34 13.34 0.52
C LEU A 268 17.37 12.64 -0.39
N ASN A 269 18.45 12.11 0.21
CA ASN A 269 19.46 11.33 -0.54
C ASN A 269 19.19 9.82 -0.49
N GLU A 270 18.44 9.38 0.53
CA GLU A 270 18.25 7.99 0.92
C GLU A 270 16.93 7.89 1.69
N CYS A 271 16.13 6.87 1.41
CA CYS A 271 14.90 6.54 2.13
C CYS A 271 14.82 5.03 2.40
N VAL A 272 14.10 4.63 3.45
CA VAL A 272 13.79 3.22 3.74
C VAL A 272 12.28 3.08 3.83
N PHE A 273 11.69 2.32 2.92
CA PHE A 273 10.26 2.05 2.88
C PHE A 273 9.96 0.72 3.58
N ARG A 274 9.15 0.78 4.64
CA ARG A 274 8.67 -0.41 5.36
C ARG A 274 7.46 -0.97 4.64
N ILE A 275 7.56 -2.19 4.12
CA ILE A 275 6.47 -2.83 3.37
C ILE A 275 6.02 -4.10 4.09
N VAL A 276 4.72 -4.26 4.30
CA VAL A 276 4.13 -5.51 4.80
C VAL A 276 3.47 -6.25 3.63
N LEU A 277 3.83 -7.53 3.51
CA LEU A 277 3.41 -8.44 2.44
C LEU A 277 2.39 -9.44 3.00
N ASP A 278 1.25 -9.60 2.31
CA ASP A 278 0.10 -10.35 2.78
C ASP A 278 -0.13 -11.64 1.98
N GLY A 279 0.56 -12.70 2.38
CA GLY A 279 0.39 -14.03 1.81
C GLY A 279 -0.94 -14.70 2.16
N TYR A 280 -1.67 -14.21 3.18
CA TYR A 280 -3.02 -14.71 3.47
C TYR A 280 -4.01 -14.51 2.32
N ASN A 281 -3.86 -13.42 1.55
CA ASN A 281 -4.73 -13.09 0.43
C ASN A 281 -4.04 -13.19 -0.95
N ALA A 282 -2.70 -13.20 -1.01
CA ALA A 282 -1.92 -13.38 -2.25
C ALA A 282 -0.65 -14.26 -2.03
N PRO A 283 -0.79 -15.57 -1.74
CA PRO A 283 0.30 -16.43 -1.29
C PRO A 283 1.38 -16.70 -2.34
N VAL A 284 1.02 -16.90 -3.62
CA VAL A 284 2.00 -17.15 -4.69
C VAL A 284 2.72 -15.85 -5.05
N THR A 285 2.00 -14.74 -5.13
CA THR A 285 2.55 -13.42 -5.50
C THR A 285 3.52 -12.92 -4.44
N ALA A 286 3.11 -12.93 -3.17
CA ALA A 286 3.98 -12.53 -2.07
C ALA A 286 5.11 -13.55 -1.83
N GLY A 287 4.85 -14.86 -1.99
CA GLY A 287 5.88 -15.91 -1.89
C GLY A 287 6.98 -15.76 -2.93
N ASN A 288 6.61 -15.51 -4.18
CA ASN A 288 7.54 -15.23 -5.26
C ASN A 288 8.34 -13.94 -5.02
N PHE A 289 7.71 -12.86 -4.56
CA PHE A 289 8.44 -11.62 -4.23
C PHE A 289 9.47 -11.84 -3.13
N VAL A 290 9.13 -12.54 -2.03
CA VAL A 290 10.07 -12.85 -0.95
C VAL A 290 11.21 -13.77 -1.44
N ASP A 291 10.93 -14.78 -2.27
CA ASP A 291 11.97 -15.60 -2.90
C ASP A 291 12.94 -14.78 -3.77
N LEU A 292 12.47 -13.73 -4.45
CA LEU A 292 13.31 -12.81 -5.23
C LEU A 292 14.12 -11.85 -4.34
N VAL A 293 13.56 -11.39 -3.21
CA VAL A 293 14.30 -10.60 -2.21
C VAL A 293 15.45 -11.41 -1.61
N GLU A 294 15.20 -12.65 -1.19
CA GLU A 294 16.22 -13.57 -0.64
C GLU A 294 17.28 -14.00 -1.68
N ARG A 295 17.04 -13.72 -2.97
CA ARG A 295 18.00 -13.87 -4.08
C ARG A 295 18.81 -12.61 -4.37
N HIS A 296 18.58 -11.51 -3.64
CA HIS A 296 19.11 -10.17 -3.94
C HIS A 296 18.72 -9.68 -5.36
N PHE A 297 17.58 -10.12 -5.91
CA PHE A 297 17.20 -9.81 -7.30
C PHE A 297 16.96 -8.31 -7.55
N TYR A 298 16.45 -7.60 -6.53
CA TYR A 298 16.16 -6.17 -6.60
C TYR A 298 17.34 -5.27 -6.17
N ASP A 299 18.44 -5.84 -5.68
CA ASP A 299 19.54 -5.10 -5.09
C ASP A 299 20.41 -4.45 -6.18
N GLY A 300 20.55 -3.13 -6.12
CA GLY A 300 21.21 -2.31 -7.15
C GLY A 300 20.33 -1.94 -8.35
N MET A 301 19.06 -2.36 -8.38
CA MET A 301 18.15 -2.11 -9.51
C MET A 301 17.65 -0.66 -9.56
N GLU A 302 17.49 -0.11 -10.76
CA GLU A 302 16.91 1.23 -10.92
C GLU A 302 15.37 1.22 -10.96
N ILE A 303 14.76 2.32 -10.50
CA ILE A 303 13.37 2.65 -10.76
C ILE A 303 13.25 2.96 -12.26
N GLN A 304 12.45 2.17 -12.97
CA GLN A 304 12.38 2.21 -14.44
C GLN A 304 11.26 3.10 -14.97
N ARG A 305 10.21 3.29 -14.16
CA ARG A 305 9.09 4.17 -14.47
C ARG A 305 8.64 4.88 -13.19
N ALA A 306 8.50 6.19 -13.28
CA ALA A 306 7.85 7.04 -12.29
C ALA A 306 7.08 8.12 -13.06
N ASP A 307 5.76 8.00 -13.12
CA ASP A 307 4.90 8.86 -13.98
C ASP A 307 3.88 9.70 -13.19
N GLY A 308 4.00 9.71 -11.86
CA GLY A 308 3.07 10.39 -10.95
C GLY A 308 1.79 9.61 -10.64
N PHE A 309 1.53 8.50 -11.34
CA PHE A 309 0.46 7.55 -11.03
C PHE A 309 1.02 6.26 -10.41
N VAL A 310 2.15 5.77 -10.94
CA VAL A 310 2.88 4.61 -10.41
C VAL A 310 4.38 4.85 -10.36
N VAL A 311 5.04 4.16 -9.41
CA VAL A 311 6.47 3.84 -9.43
C VAL A 311 6.60 2.36 -9.75
N GLN A 312 7.43 1.98 -10.73
CA GLN A 312 7.59 0.60 -11.19
C GLN A 312 9.08 0.25 -11.42
N THR A 313 9.43 -0.98 -11.08
CA THR A 313 10.77 -1.58 -11.14
C THR A 313 10.65 -3.11 -11.28
N GLY A 314 11.75 -3.85 -11.21
CA GLY A 314 11.76 -5.32 -11.23
C GLY A 314 11.97 -5.94 -12.62
N ASP A 315 12.27 -5.13 -13.64
CA ASP A 315 12.65 -5.60 -14.97
C ASP A 315 14.19 -5.77 -15.04
N PRO A 316 14.75 -6.92 -15.42
CA PRO A 316 16.20 -7.12 -15.41
C PRO A 316 16.89 -6.51 -16.65
N GLU A 317 18.19 -6.23 -16.56
CA GLU A 317 18.95 -5.77 -17.73
C GLU A 317 19.09 -6.87 -18.80
N GLY A 318 18.83 -6.51 -20.06
CA GLY A 318 19.12 -7.34 -21.23
C GLY A 318 17.87 -7.77 -22.00
N PRO A 319 17.86 -8.98 -22.59
CA PRO A 319 16.71 -9.52 -23.34
C PRO A 319 15.79 -10.42 -22.47
N ALA A 320 15.94 -10.37 -21.15
CA ALA A 320 15.13 -11.17 -20.23
C ALA A 320 13.91 -10.35 -19.80
N GLU A 321 12.72 -10.86 -20.13
CA GLU A 321 11.45 -10.30 -19.66
C GLU A 321 11.07 -11.08 -18.39
N GLY A 322 11.28 -10.45 -17.21
CA GLY A 322 11.06 -11.08 -15.90
C GLY A 322 12.21 -11.98 -15.39
N PHE A 323 12.00 -12.62 -14.24
CA PHE A 323 13.01 -13.48 -13.59
C PHE A 323 13.17 -14.82 -14.31
N ILE A 324 14.40 -15.11 -14.77
CA ILE A 324 14.77 -16.41 -15.34
C ILE A 324 15.18 -17.37 -14.23
N ASP A 325 14.49 -18.51 -14.07
CA ASP A 325 14.84 -19.51 -13.06
C ASP A 325 16.13 -20.27 -13.45
N PRO A 326 17.23 -20.19 -12.66
CA PRO A 326 18.50 -20.85 -12.99
C PRO A 326 18.44 -22.38 -13.05
N SER A 327 17.33 -22.99 -12.63
CA SER A 327 17.10 -24.44 -12.65
C SER A 327 16.41 -24.91 -13.93
N THR A 328 15.80 -23.99 -14.70
CA THR A 328 15.00 -24.33 -15.90
C THR A 328 15.35 -23.52 -17.14
N GLU A 329 16.17 -22.47 -17.01
CA GLU A 329 16.58 -21.54 -18.07
C GLU A 329 15.39 -20.84 -18.77
N LYS A 330 14.28 -20.64 -18.04
CA LYS A 330 13.05 -19.98 -18.51
C LYS A 330 12.58 -18.90 -17.54
N THR A 331 11.85 -17.91 -18.05
CA THR A 331 11.07 -16.99 -17.21
C THR A 331 10.15 -17.78 -16.30
N ARG A 332 10.23 -17.51 -14.99
CA ARG A 332 9.21 -17.92 -14.03
C ARG A 332 8.05 -16.94 -14.14
N THR A 333 6.88 -17.44 -14.50
CA THR A 333 5.63 -16.69 -14.34
C THR A 333 4.82 -17.22 -13.16
N ILE A 334 3.94 -16.36 -12.64
CA ILE A 334 3.00 -16.62 -11.55
C ILE A 334 1.59 -16.18 -11.99
N PRO A 335 0.53 -16.77 -11.43
CA PRO A 335 -0.84 -16.43 -11.80
C PRO A 335 -1.27 -15.05 -11.30
N LEU A 336 -2.31 -14.50 -11.92
CA LEU A 336 -3.13 -13.46 -11.30
C LEU A 336 -3.80 -14.04 -10.04
N GLU A 337 -3.66 -13.39 -8.89
CA GLU A 337 -4.28 -13.78 -7.62
C GLU A 337 -5.22 -12.68 -7.11
N ILE A 338 -6.50 -13.00 -6.94
CA ILE A 338 -7.50 -12.04 -6.46
C ILE A 338 -8.37 -12.67 -5.36
N MET A 339 -8.17 -12.24 -4.11
CA MET A 339 -9.04 -12.63 -2.99
C MET A 339 -10.20 -11.64 -2.80
N VAL A 340 -11.41 -12.17 -2.62
CA VAL A 340 -12.68 -11.42 -2.56
C VAL A 340 -13.32 -11.49 -1.17
N ASN A 341 -13.93 -10.40 -0.72
CA ASN A 341 -14.69 -10.35 0.53
C ASN A 341 -15.91 -11.29 0.49
N GLY A 342 -15.84 -12.36 1.30
CA GLY A 342 -16.88 -13.39 1.42
C GLY A 342 -16.43 -14.77 0.94
N GLU A 343 -15.40 -14.82 0.10
CA GLU A 343 -14.81 -16.07 -0.39
C GLU A 343 -13.81 -16.67 0.60
N LYS A 344 -13.46 -17.95 0.37
CA LYS A 344 -12.59 -18.74 1.25
C LYS A 344 -11.15 -18.89 0.78
N ALA A 345 -10.90 -18.64 -0.51
CA ALA A 345 -9.60 -18.73 -1.16
C ALA A 345 -9.60 -17.75 -2.36
N PRO A 346 -8.43 -17.25 -2.80
CA PRO A 346 -8.34 -16.38 -3.95
C PRO A 346 -8.73 -17.09 -5.25
N PHE A 347 -9.25 -16.31 -6.20
CA PHE A 347 -9.34 -16.70 -7.60
C PHE A 347 -7.95 -16.63 -8.24
N TYR A 348 -7.69 -17.56 -9.18
CA TYR A 348 -6.42 -17.71 -9.87
C TYR A 348 -6.63 -17.57 -11.39
N GLY A 349 -5.82 -16.72 -12.03
CA GLY A 349 -5.75 -16.60 -13.49
C GLY A 349 -6.94 -15.92 -14.19
N GLU A 350 -7.97 -15.50 -13.46
CA GLU A 350 -9.17 -14.82 -14.00
C GLU A 350 -9.38 -13.48 -13.29
N THR A 351 -9.73 -12.43 -14.05
CA THR A 351 -10.10 -11.11 -13.51
C THR A 351 -11.52 -11.10 -12.95
N LEU A 352 -11.85 -10.12 -12.10
CA LEU A 352 -13.23 -9.93 -11.64
C LEU A 352 -14.21 -9.60 -12.78
N GLU A 353 -13.72 -9.12 -13.93
CA GLU A 353 -14.55 -8.83 -15.11
C GLU A 353 -14.90 -10.09 -15.90
N GLU A 354 -13.99 -11.07 -15.96
CA GLU A 354 -14.20 -12.40 -16.56
C GLU A 354 -15.09 -13.28 -15.68
N LEU A 355 -14.89 -13.22 -14.36
CA LEU A 355 -15.73 -13.87 -13.34
C LEU A 355 -17.15 -13.25 -13.25
N GLY A 356 -17.41 -12.12 -13.92
CA GLY A 356 -18.69 -11.40 -13.84
C GLY A 356 -18.95 -10.67 -12.51
N LEU A 357 -17.92 -10.55 -11.66
CA LEU A 357 -17.97 -10.05 -10.29
C LEU A 357 -17.75 -8.53 -10.19
N TYR A 358 -18.35 -7.74 -11.10
CA TYR A 358 -18.16 -6.28 -11.26
C TYR A 358 -18.46 -5.40 -10.03
N LYS A 359 -19.00 -5.97 -8.94
CA LYS A 359 -19.28 -5.28 -7.66
C LYS A 359 -18.56 -5.90 -6.47
N ALA A 360 -17.79 -6.97 -6.68
CA ALA A 360 -17.05 -7.62 -5.61
C ALA A 360 -15.96 -6.69 -5.10
N GLN A 361 -15.76 -6.69 -3.78
CA GLN A 361 -14.65 -5.98 -3.16
C GLN A 361 -13.52 -6.96 -2.91
N THR A 362 -12.31 -6.59 -3.33
CA THR A 362 -11.11 -7.35 -2.98
C THR A 362 -10.80 -7.23 -1.50
N LYS A 363 -10.13 -8.25 -0.95
CA LYS A 363 -9.56 -8.21 0.41
C LYS A 363 -8.38 -7.25 0.52
N LEU A 364 -7.62 -7.11 -0.56
CA LEU A 364 -6.52 -6.16 -0.72
C LEU A 364 -6.88 -5.17 -1.87
N PRO A 365 -7.52 -4.03 -1.58
CA PRO A 365 -7.87 -3.04 -2.60
C PRO A 365 -6.79 -1.97 -2.81
N PHE A 366 -6.78 -1.36 -3.99
CA PHE A 366 -5.92 -0.24 -4.40
C PHE A 366 -6.32 1.12 -3.76
N ASN A 367 -6.74 1.13 -2.49
CA ASN A 367 -7.25 2.33 -1.82
C ASN A 367 -6.20 3.14 -1.05
N ALA A 368 -5.09 2.52 -0.65
CA ALA A 368 -4.00 3.22 0.03
C ALA A 368 -2.97 3.77 -0.97
N PHE A 369 -2.41 4.94 -0.65
CA PHE A 369 -1.18 5.40 -1.27
C PHE A 369 -0.05 4.40 -0.91
N GLY A 370 0.80 4.04 -1.88
CA GLY A 370 1.81 3.01 -1.67
C GLY A 370 1.26 1.57 -1.61
N THR A 371 0.05 1.32 -2.15
CA THR A 371 -0.40 -0.07 -2.44
C THR A 371 0.57 -0.73 -3.40
N MET A 372 1.07 -1.93 -3.06
CA MET A 372 2.06 -2.68 -3.84
C MET A 372 1.39 -3.85 -4.58
N ALA A 373 1.63 -3.92 -5.89
CA ALA A 373 1.07 -4.95 -6.76
C ALA A 373 2.07 -5.43 -7.81
N MET A 374 1.81 -6.63 -8.34
CA MET A 374 2.65 -7.26 -9.36
C MET A 374 2.20 -6.80 -10.76
N ALA A 375 3.15 -6.45 -11.62
CA ALA A 375 2.88 -6.08 -13.01
C ALA A 375 2.69 -7.34 -13.89
N ARG A 376 1.89 -7.21 -14.95
CA ARG A 376 1.53 -8.28 -15.90
C ARG A 376 1.21 -7.69 -17.28
N GLU A 377 1.37 -8.48 -18.34
CA GLU A 377 0.98 -8.12 -19.71
C GLU A 377 -0.54 -7.99 -19.84
N GLU A 378 -1.06 -6.87 -20.37
CA GLU A 378 -2.50 -6.54 -20.38
C GLU A 378 -3.42 -7.72 -20.75
N PHE A 379 -3.06 -8.51 -21.77
CA PHE A 379 -3.88 -9.60 -22.33
C PHE A 379 -3.55 -11.03 -21.86
N GLU A 380 -2.57 -11.22 -20.97
CA GLU A 380 -2.23 -12.54 -20.41
C GLU A 380 -2.18 -12.48 -18.88
N ASN A 381 -3.22 -13.00 -18.22
CA ASN A 381 -3.36 -12.94 -16.76
C ASN A 381 -2.21 -13.61 -16.01
N ASN A 382 -1.59 -14.64 -16.57
CA ASN A 382 -0.55 -15.47 -15.93
C ASN A 382 0.88 -15.14 -16.42
N SER A 383 1.11 -13.90 -16.86
CA SER A 383 2.40 -13.35 -17.32
C SER A 383 3.25 -12.72 -16.21
N ALA A 384 2.67 -12.47 -15.02
CA ALA A 384 3.36 -11.82 -13.92
C ALA A 384 4.65 -12.57 -13.52
N SER A 385 5.73 -11.85 -13.20
CA SER A 385 7.04 -12.46 -12.91
C SER A 385 7.79 -11.75 -11.78
N SER A 386 8.58 -10.72 -12.08
CA SER A 386 9.40 -9.99 -11.11
C SER A 386 9.12 -8.48 -11.03
N GLN A 387 8.46 -7.92 -12.04
CA GLN A 387 8.13 -6.50 -12.09
C GLN A 387 7.05 -6.13 -11.07
N VAL A 388 7.34 -5.14 -10.23
CA VAL A 388 6.44 -4.67 -9.16
C VAL A 388 6.20 -3.16 -9.29
N PHE A 389 5.02 -2.72 -8.85
CA PHE A 389 4.69 -1.30 -8.82
C PHE A 389 3.97 -0.87 -7.54
N TRP A 390 4.15 0.41 -7.20
CA TRP A 390 3.45 1.11 -6.13
C TRP A 390 2.53 2.17 -6.69
N LEU A 391 1.29 2.23 -6.19
CA LEU A 391 0.30 3.23 -6.59
C LEU A 391 0.54 4.57 -5.87
N LEU A 392 0.87 5.62 -6.61
CA LEU A 392 1.00 7.00 -6.12
C LEU A 392 -0.33 7.78 -6.15
N LYS A 393 -1.35 7.27 -6.83
CA LYS A 393 -2.65 7.96 -6.91
C LYS A 393 -3.59 7.48 -5.80
N GLU A 394 -3.99 8.38 -4.91
CA GLU A 394 -5.16 8.16 -4.05
C GLU A 394 -6.38 7.79 -4.93
N SER A 395 -7.14 6.76 -4.54
CA SER A 395 -8.35 6.32 -5.27
C SER A 395 -9.30 7.47 -5.62
N GLU A 396 -9.25 7.92 -6.87
CA GLU A 396 -10.39 8.55 -7.56
C GLU A 396 -11.39 7.42 -7.86
N LEU A 397 -12.19 7.10 -6.84
CA LEU A 397 -13.23 6.08 -6.97
C LEU A 397 -14.20 6.43 -8.09
N THR A 398 -14.62 5.39 -8.81
CA THR A 398 -15.81 5.45 -9.66
C THR A 398 -17.05 5.84 -8.84
N PRO A 399 -18.14 6.35 -9.45
CA PRO A 399 -19.40 6.66 -8.73
C PRO A 399 -20.03 5.47 -7.97
N SER A 400 -19.56 4.25 -8.24
CA SER A 400 -19.89 3.00 -7.56
C SER A 400 -18.90 2.61 -6.44
N ASN A 401 -18.04 3.53 -5.98
CA ASN A 401 -17.03 3.32 -4.94
C ASN A 401 -16.02 2.17 -5.19
N ALA A 402 -15.68 1.89 -6.45
CA ALA A 402 -14.65 0.92 -6.85
C ALA A 402 -13.45 1.61 -7.52
N ASN A 403 -12.23 1.09 -7.30
CA ASN A 403 -11.04 1.46 -8.08
C ASN A 403 -11.00 0.66 -9.40
N ILE A 404 -10.48 1.25 -10.47
CA ILE A 404 -10.39 0.64 -11.82
C ILE A 404 -9.30 -0.47 -11.87
N LEU A 405 -8.36 -0.47 -10.91
CA LEU A 405 -7.30 -1.48 -10.80
C LEU A 405 -7.72 -2.71 -9.96
N ASP A 406 -8.74 -2.58 -9.10
CA ASP A 406 -9.23 -3.67 -8.27
C ASP A 406 -9.74 -4.81 -9.17
N GLY A 407 -9.27 -6.03 -8.92
CA GLY A 407 -9.67 -7.20 -9.71
C GLY A 407 -8.99 -7.36 -11.08
N ARG A 408 -7.97 -6.55 -11.39
CA ARG A 408 -7.16 -6.66 -12.62
C ARG A 408 -5.68 -7.01 -12.38
N TYR A 409 -5.19 -6.83 -11.15
CA TYR A 409 -3.80 -7.07 -10.73
C TYR A 409 -3.74 -7.74 -9.35
N SER A 410 -2.72 -8.56 -9.11
CA SER A 410 -2.42 -9.11 -7.78
C SER A 410 -1.85 -8.01 -6.86
N VAL A 411 -2.68 -7.44 -5.99
CA VAL A 411 -2.21 -6.68 -4.83
C VAL A 411 -1.70 -7.68 -3.79
N PHE A 412 -0.49 -7.46 -3.27
CA PHE A 412 0.13 -8.41 -2.33
C PHE A 412 0.86 -7.75 -1.15
N GLY A 413 0.85 -6.41 -1.06
CA GLY A 413 1.42 -5.70 0.09
C GLY A 413 1.09 -4.21 0.11
N TYR A 414 1.49 -3.56 1.20
CA TYR A 414 1.34 -2.11 1.39
C TYR A 414 2.59 -1.52 2.07
N VAL A 415 3.00 -0.33 1.64
CA VAL A 415 3.96 0.49 2.39
C VAL A 415 3.26 1.04 3.64
N THR A 416 3.93 0.98 4.79
CA THR A 416 3.35 1.30 6.11
C THR A 416 4.20 2.27 6.95
N GLU A 417 5.41 2.61 6.48
CA GLU A 417 6.22 3.72 6.98
C GLU A 417 6.96 4.36 5.79
N ASN A 418 7.13 5.68 5.83
CA ASN A 418 7.75 6.52 4.80
C ASN A 418 7.01 6.54 3.46
N GLU A 419 5.73 6.17 3.44
CA GLU A 419 4.87 6.11 2.26
C GLU A 419 4.90 7.40 1.43
N ASP A 420 4.76 8.58 2.04
CA ASP A 420 4.77 9.89 1.36
C ASP A 420 5.96 10.11 0.42
N PHE A 421 7.14 9.56 0.76
CA PHE A 421 8.37 9.73 -0.02
C PHE A 421 8.41 8.93 -1.32
N LEU A 422 7.44 8.02 -1.58
CA LEU A 422 7.32 7.36 -2.88
C LEU A 422 7.03 8.38 -4.01
N ALA A 423 6.43 9.54 -3.69
CA ALA A 423 6.20 10.62 -4.64
C ALA A 423 7.47 11.38 -5.06
N ASP A 424 8.55 11.30 -4.26
CA ASP A 424 9.85 11.91 -4.58
C ASP A 424 10.71 11.02 -5.50
N LEU A 425 10.30 9.76 -5.73
CA LEU A 425 11.04 8.79 -6.54
C LEU A 425 10.91 9.07 -8.04
N LYS A 426 12.02 8.87 -8.76
CA LYS A 426 12.18 9.21 -10.18
C LYS A 426 12.76 8.03 -10.95
N VAL A 427 12.60 8.07 -12.28
CA VAL A 427 13.31 7.15 -13.18
C VAL A 427 14.82 7.32 -12.98
N GLY A 428 15.49 6.22 -12.70
CA GLY A 428 16.92 6.17 -12.38
C GLY A 428 17.26 6.24 -10.90
N ASP A 429 16.33 6.41 -9.96
CA ASP A 429 16.63 6.19 -8.53
C ASP A 429 16.98 4.72 -8.28
N VAL A 430 17.82 4.41 -7.28
CA VAL A 430 18.41 3.06 -7.13
C VAL A 430 17.92 2.40 -5.86
N ILE A 431 17.35 1.19 -5.96
CA ILE A 431 17.12 0.31 -4.82
C ILE A 431 18.50 -0.22 -4.39
N GLU A 432 19.02 0.23 -3.25
CA GLU A 432 20.33 -0.23 -2.76
C GLU A 432 20.26 -1.63 -2.15
N SER A 433 19.14 -1.96 -1.50
CA SER A 433 18.81 -3.33 -1.09
C SER A 433 17.34 -3.48 -0.71
N VAL A 434 16.77 -4.67 -0.91
CA VAL A 434 15.54 -5.11 -0.22
C VAL A 434 15.91 -6.23 0.77
N GLN A 435 15.40 -6.17 1.99
CA GLN A 435 15.73 -7.15 3.04
C GLN A 435 14.47 -7.58 3.82
N VAL A 436 14.32 -8.88 4.08
CA VAL A 436 13.25 -9.39 4.95
C VAL A 436 13.63 -9.16 6.41
N VAL A 437 12.80 -8.39 7.13
CA VAL A 437 13.04 -8.03 8.54
C VAL A 437 12.13 -8.77 9.53
N ALA A 438 11.03 -9.37 9.05
CA ALA A 438 10.20 -10.29 9.83
C ALA A 438 9.43 -11.25 8.93
N GLY A 439 9.05 -12.42 9.47
CA GLY A 439 8.13 -13.35 8.82
C GLY A 439 8.71 -14.24 7.71
N LEU A 440 10.05 -14.31 7.59
CA LEU A 440 10.72 -15.20 6.62
C LEU A 440 10.34 -16.68 6.85
N ASP A 441 10.12 -17.09 8.10
CA ASP A 441 9.68 -18.45 8.47
C ASP A 441 8.31 -18.84 7.86
N ASN A 442 7.52 -17.87 7.38
CA ASN A 442 6.27 -18.13 6.67
C ASN A 442 6.48 -18.50 5.20
N LEU A 443 7.70 -18.39 4.64
CA LEU A 443 7.99 -18.76 3.26
C LEU A 443 8.14 -20.28 3.13
N ALA A 444 7.13 -20.91 2.51
CA ALA A 444 7.19 -22.30 2.09
C ALA A 444 7.78 -22.44 0.68
N ASN A 445 8.46 -23.56 0.43
CA ASN A 445 9.11 -23.89 -0.85
C ASN A 445 10.09 -22.81 -1.38
N PRO A 446 11.01 -22.26 -0.57
CA PRO A 446 12.06 -21.38 -1.10
C PRO A 446 12.83 -22.11 -2.21
N SER A 447 12.95 -21.46 -3.36
CA SER A 447 13.62 -22.01 -4.54
C SER A 447 15.10 -21.59 -4.61
N TYR A 448 15.49 -20.58 -3.82
CA TYR A 448 16.88 -20.26 -3.58
C TYR A 448 17.55 -21.35 -2.74
N LYS A 449 18.84 -21.57 -3.00
CA LYS A 449 19.64 -22.52 -2.21
C LYS A 449 20.14 -21.81 -0.96
N ILE A 450 19.54 -22.11 0.19
CA ILE A 450 20.11 -21.74 1.49
C ILE A 450 21.54 -22.30 1.55
N ALA A 451 22.53 -21.42 1.63
CA ALA A 451 23.92 -21.79 1.86
C ALA A 451 24.11 -22.04 3.37
N GLY A 452 24.01 -23.30 3.79
CA GLY A 452 24.25 -23.75 5.17
C GLY A 452 25.71 -24.09 5.47
#